data_AF-A0A6V7K357-F1
#
_entry.id   AF-A0A6V7K357-F1
#
_cell.length_a   1.000
_cell.length_b   1.000
_cell.length_c   1.000
_cell.angle_alpha   90.00
_cell.angle_beta   90.00
_cell.angle_gamma   90.00
#
_symmetry.space_group_name_H-M   'P 1'
#
loop_
_entity.id
_entity.type
_entity.pdbx_description
1 polymer ?
#
loop_
_entity_poly.entity_id
_entity_poly.type
_entity_poly.pdbx_seq_one_letter_code
_entity_poly.pdbx_strand_id
1 'polypeptide(L)'
;VGKLIVGQNGIFSTPAVSTIIRKYKTQGGIVLTASHNPGGPNADFGIKFNCDNGGPAPNHVTDKIYEITKSIKSYKLASGIDVDISKIQTHKLDIDGKPFVVDVIDSVDDYVAMMKEIFDFTSIKALLQGTAGRPKFQVLIDSLNG
;
A
#
# COMPACT_ATOMS: atom_id res chain seq x y z
N VAL A 1 2.38 -14.27 11.74
CA VAL A 1 1.54 -13.50 10.79
C VAL A 1 0.43 -14.44 10.32
N GLY A 2 -0.84 -14.09 10.50
CA GLY A 2 -1.98 -14.91 10.09
C GLY A 2 -2.81 -14.30 8.95
N LYS A 3 -2.49 -13.07 8.55
CA LYS A 3 -3.23 -12.31 7.54
C LYS A 3 -2.30 -11.37 6.76
N LEU A 4 -2.53 -11.26 5.46
CA LEU A 4 -1.94 -10.28 4.56
C LEU A 4 -3.08 -9.49 3.88
N ILE A 5 -2.88 -8.18 3.73
CA ILE A 5 -3.74 -7.32 2.92
C ILE A 5 -2.92 -6.87 1.72
N VAL A 6 -3.45 -7.07 0.52
CA VAL A 6 -2.79 -6.76 -0.75
C VAL A 6 -3.71 -5.86 -1.57
N GLY A 7 -3.15 -4.84 -2.20
CA GLY A 7 -3.91 -4.00 -3.12
C GLY A 7 -4.15 -4.74 -4.43
N GLN A 8 -5.29 -4.51 -5.05
CA GLN A 8 -5.60 -5.12 -6.34
C GLN A 8 -4.46 -4.90 -7.35
N ASN A 9 -4.09 -5.95 -8.07
CA ASN A 9 -2.94 -5.98 -8.99
C ASN A 9 -1.59 -5.65 -8.34
N GLY A 10 -1.49 -5.73 -7.00
CA GLY A 10 -0.30 -5.36 -6.24
C GLY A 10 -0.12 -3.85 -6.08
N ILE A 11 -1.14 -3.04 -6.38
CA ILE A 11 -1.05 -1.59 -6.38
C ILE A 11 -1.55 -1.01 -5.05
N PHE A 12 -0.67 -0.26 -4.39
CA PHE A 12 -1.05 0.76 -3.40
C PHE A 12 -0.07 1.93 -3.52
N SER A 13 -0.57 3.14 -3.35
CA SER A 13 0.30 4.29 -3.07
C SER A 13 0.84 4.21 -1.63
N THR A 14 1.99 4.83 -1.35
CA THR A 14 2.53 4.87 0.03
C THR A 14 1.54 5.49 1.04
N PRO A 15 0.79 6.56 0.72
CA PRO A 15 -0.27 7.07 1.60
C PRO A 15 -1.41 6.08 1.82
N ALA A 16 -1.81 5.30 0.80
CA ALA A 16 -2.81 4.26 0.95
C ALA A 16 -2.34 3.15 1.89
N VAL A 17 -1.10 2.67 1.76
CA VAL A 17 -0.52 1.68 2.69
C VAL A 17 -0.55 2.19 4.14
N SER A 18 -0.13 3.44 4.38
CA SER A 18 -0.19 4.05 5.72
C SER A 18 -1.63 4.08 6.27
N THR A 19 -2.60 4.36 5.41
CA THR A 19 -4.03 4.40 5.77
C THR A 19 -4.55 3.03 6.15
N ILE A 20 -4.21 2.01 5.37
CA ILE A 20 -4.61 0.61 5.61
C ILE A 20 -4.00 0.07 6.89
N ILE A 21 -2.70 0.32 7.13
CA ILE A 21 -2.03 -0.09 8.37
C ILE A 21 -2.79 0.46 9.60
N ARG A 22 -3.11 1.77 9.59
CA ARG A 22 -3.81 2.44 10.70
C ARG A 22 -5.26 1.97 10.83
N LYS A 23 -5.99 1.84 9.71
CA LYS A 23 -7.40 1.44 9.68
C LYS A 23 -7.60 0.01 10.19
N TYR A 24 -6.79 -0.93 9.70
CA TYR A 24 -6.90 -2.35 10.06
C TYR A 24 -6.01 -2.75 11.24
N LYS A 25 -5.26 -1.79 11.81
CA LYS A 25 -4.32 -2.00 12.94
C LYS A 25 -3.36 -3.15 12.66
N THR A 26 -2.77 -3.17 11.46
CA THR A 26 -1.78 -4.19 11.09
C THR A 26 -0.48 -3.96 11.86
N GLN A 27 0.40 -4.96 11.88
CA GLN A 27 1.72 -4.84 12.53
C GLN A 27 2.70 -3.94 11.76
N GLY A 28 2.33 -3.53 10.54
CA GLY A 28 3.18 -2.81 9.60
C GLY A 28 2.80 -3.13 8.16
N GLY A 29 3.65 -2.71 7.23
CA GLY A 29 3.46 -2.95 5.80
C GLY A 29 4.76 -2.88 5.02
N ILE A 30 4.85 -3.68 3.96
CA ILE A 30 5.96 -3.66 3.00
C ILE A 30 5.50 -2.89 1.77
N VAL A 31 6.31 -1.92 1.33
CA VAL A 31 6.04 -1.11 0.14
C VAL A 31 7.13 -1.37 -0.88
N LEU A 32 6.75 -1.88 -2.05
CA LEU A 32 7.65 -2.10 -3.18
C LEU A 32 7.67 -0.82 -4.01
N THR A 33 8.72 -0.01 -3.89
CA THR A 33 8.81 1.29 -4.54
C THR A 33 10.25 1.79 -4.67
N ALA A 34 10.62 2.26 -5.86
CA ALA A 34 11.83 3.04 -6.10
C ALA A 34 11.66 4.54 -5.75
N SER A 35 10.49 4.93 -5.23
CA SER A 35 10.14 6.31 -4.88
C SER A 35 10.21 7.27 -6.07
N HIS A 36 11.29 8.04 -6.18
CA HIS A 36 11.50 8.99 -7.28
C HIS A 36 12.56 8.47 -8.28
N ASN A 37 13.20 7.34 -7.98
CA ASN A 37 14.19 6.77 -8.87
C ASN A 37 13.49 6.09 -10.04
N PRO A 38 14.07 6.15 -11.26
CA PRO A 38 13.53 5.43 -12.40
C PRO A 38 13.39 3.94 -12.10
N GLY A 39 12.21 3.38 -12.38
CA GLY A 39 11.97 1.94 -12.33
C GLY A 39 12.26 1.28 -13.67
N GLY A 40 12.50 -0.03 -13.65
CA GLY A 40 12.65 -0.85 -14.87
C GLY A 40 13.59 -2.05 -14.67
N PRO A 41 13.66 -2.95 -15.66
CA PRO A 41 14.47 -4.17 -15.54
C PRO A 41 15.97 -3.93 -15.26
N ASN A 42 16.48 -2.76 -15.68
CA ASN A 42 17.87 -2.35 -15.51
C ASN A 42 18.01 -1.11 -14.61
N ALA A 43 16.98 -0.79 -13.83
CA ALA A 43 16.93 0.39 -12.97
C ALA A 43 16.58 -0.01 -11.53
N ASP A 44 16.14 0.95 -10.72
CA ASP A 44 16.03 0.74 -9.29
C ASP A 44 14.79 -0.05 -8.89
N PHE A 45 14.95 -0.86 -7.85
CA PHE A 45 13.86 -1.48 -7.11
C PHE A 45 14.10 -1.29 -5.62
N GLY A 46 13.13 -0.69 -4.94
CA GLY A 46 13.21 -0.44 -3.50
C GLY A 46 12.18 -1.23 -2.72
N ILE A 47 12.54 -1.65 -1.52
CA ILE A 47 11.64 -2.27 -0.56
C ILE A 47 11.70 -1.42 0.71
N LYS A 48 10.56 -0.84 1.10
CA LYS A 48 10.40 -0.07 2.33
C LYS A 48 9.55 -0.86 3.31
N PHE A 49 9.79 -0.64 4.60
CA PHE A 49 8.96 -1.16 5.68
C PHE A 49 8.38 -0.02 6.49
N ASN A 50 7.07 -0.05 6.70
CA ASN A 50 6.33 0.83 7.58
C ASN A 50 5.92 0.06 8.84
N CYS A 51 6.00 0.71 9.99
CA CYS A 51 5.58 0.15 11.28
C CYS A 51 4.05 0.26 11.48
N ASP A 52 3.58 -0.30 12.59
CA ASP A 52 2.16 -0.32 13.02
C ASP A 52 1.49 1.06 13.13
N ASN A 53 2.26 2.12 13.38
CA ASN A 53 1.77 3.50 13.33
C ASN A 53 1.48 4.02 11.91
N GLY A 54 1.76 3.21 10.88
CA GLY A 54 1.61 3.55 9.46
C GLY A 54 2.73 4.41 8.90
N GLY A 55 3.70 4.82 9.72
CA GLY A 55 4.87 5.59 9.32
C GLY A 55 6.05 4.71 8.92
N PRO A 56 7.12 5.31 8.35
CA PRO A 56 8.34 4.58 8.01
C PRO A 56 8.98 3.96 9.26
N ALA A 57 9.67 2.85 9.07
CA ALA A 57 10.41 2.20 10.15
C ALA A 57 11.45 3.17 10.77
N PRO A 58 11.52 3.28 12.10
CA PRO A 58 12.54 4.10 12.77
C PRO A 58 13.93 3.48 12.64
N ASN A 59 14.98 4.29 12.80
CA ASN A 59 16.38 3.87 12.59
C ASN A 59 16.74 2.57 13.32
N HIS A 60 16.35 2.41 14.59
CA HIS A 60 16.65 1.19 15.34
C HIS A 60 16.08 -0.09 14.71
N VAL A 61 14.94 0.00 13.99
CA VAL A 61 14.36 -1.12 13.23
C VAL A 61 15.14 -1.34 11.93
N THR A 62 15.42 -0.29 11.17
CA THR A 62 16.15 -0.41 9.89
C THR A 62 17.59 -0.90 10.09
N ASP A 63 18.28 -0.40 11.11
CA ASP A 63 19.63 -0.82 11.48
C ASP A 63 19.62 -2.30 11.90
N LYS A 64 18.60 -2.71 12.66
CA LYS A 64 18.46 -4.12 13.04
C LYS A 64 18.20 -5.02 11.84
N ILE A 65 17.36 -4.61 10.89
CA ILE A 65 17.14 -5.32 9.63
C ILE A 65 18.46 -5.46 8.88
N TYR A 66 19.23 -4.38 8.75
CA TYR A 66 20.53 -4.38 8.06
C TYR A 66 21.55 -5.32 8.74
N GLU A 67 21.65 -5.33 10.06
CA GLU A 67 22.55 -6.28 10.75
C GLU A 67 22.11 -7.74 10.57
N ILE A 68 20.80 -8.00 10.48
CA ILE A 68 20.29 -9.34 10.16
C ILE A 68 20.65 -9.72 8.72
N THR A 69 20.53 -8.81 7.74
CA THR A 69 20.84 -9.15 6.33
C THR A 69 22.31 -9.52 6.13
N LYS A 70 23.25 -8.99 6.93
CA LYS A 70 24.67 -9.36 6.89
C LYS A 70 24.95 -10.79 7.36
N SER A 71 24.10 -11.34 8.21
CA SER A 71 24.38 -12.58 8.95
C SER A 71 23.37 -13.70 8.69
N ILE A 72 22.28 -13.43 7.97
CA ILE A 72 21.24 -14.40 7.63
C ILE A 72 21.83 -15.57 6.82
N LYS A 73 21.57 -16.80 7.28
CA LYS A 73 22.07 -18.03 6.63
C LYS A 73 20.99 -18.85 5.92
N SER A 74 19.72 -18.59 6.26
CA SER A 74 18.57 -19.26 5.67
C SER A 74 17.32 -18.40 5.86
N TYR A 75 16.31 -18.66 5.05
CA TYR A 75 14.99 -18.07 5.15
C TYR A 75 13.93 -19.15 4.94
N LYS A 76 12.69 -18.87 5.33
CA LYS A 76 11.57 -19.81 5.21
C LYS A 76 10.65 -19.37 4.09
N LEU A 77 10.23 -20.33 3.27
CA LEU A 77 9.22 -20.15 2.23
C LEU A 77 8.09 -21.14 2.47
N ALA A 78 6.86 -20.67 2.31
CA ALA A 78 5.71 -21.54 2.11
C ALA A 78 5.58 -21.79 0.60
N SER A 79 5.61 -23.05 0.19
CA SER A 79 5.42 -23.45 -1.20
C SER A 79 3.93 -23.59 -1.55
N GLY A 80 3.59 -23.48 -2.83
CA GLY A 80 2.22 -23.75 -3.32
C GLY A 80 1.19 -22.67 -3.01
N ILE A 81 1.62 -21.47 -2.60
CA ILE A 81 0.73 -20.31 -2.48
C ILE A 81 0.56 -19.69 -3.86
N ASP A 82 -0.62 -19.86 -4.44
CA ASP A 82 -1.04 -19.15 -5.66
C ASP A 82 -2.30 -18.35 -5.34
N VAL A 83 -2.17 -17.03 -5.35
CA VAL A 83 -3.23 -16.08 -5.01
C VAL A 83 -3.43 -15.14 -6.18
N ASP A 84 -4.62 -15.20 -6.79
CA ASP A 84 -5.04 -14.25 -7.80
C ASP A 84 -5.30 -12.87 -7.15
N ILE A 85 -4.30 -11.99 -7.26
CA ILE A 85 -4.34 -10.60 -6.77
C ILE A 85 -5.05 -9.64 -7.74
N SER A 86 -5.51 -10.11 -8.91
CA SER A 86 -6.22 -9.25 -9.87
C SER A 86 -7.68 -8.99 -9.49
N LYS A 87 -8.24 -9.80 -8.58
CA LYS A 87 -9.64 -9.75 -8.16
C LYS A 87 -9.72 -9.40 -6.68
N ILE A 88 -10.60 -8.47 -6.36
CA ILE A 88 -10.95 -8.12 -4.97
C ILE A 88 -11.66 -9.32 -4.36
N GLN A 89 -11.01 -10.00 -3.43
CA GLN A 89 -11.54 -11.19 -2.75
C GLN A 89 -10.66 -11.57 -1.54
N THR A 90 -11.28 -12.31 -0.61
CA THR A 90 -10.58 -12.96 0.51
C THR A 90 -10.21 -14.38 0.13
N HIS A 91 -8.93 -14.71 0.21
CA HIS A 91 -8.40 -16.07 0.09
C HIS A 91 -8.09 -16.64 1.47
N LYS A 92 -8.61 -17.83 1.76
CA LYS A 92 -8.28 -18.57 2.98
C LYS A 92 -7.37 -19.72 2.60
N LEU A 93 -6.19 -19.76 3.20
CA LEU A 93 -5.12 -20.71 2.93
C LEU A 93 -4.79 -21.50 4.21
N ASP A 94 -4.29 -22.72 4.03
CA ASP A 94 -3.64 -23.49 5.08
C ASP A 94 -2.14 -23.56 4.76
N ILE A 95 -1.31 -23.06 5.67
CA ILE A 95 0.15 -23.06 5.55
C ILE A 95 0.72 -23.89 6.70
N ASP A 96 1.23 -25.08 6.38
CA ASP A 96 1.78 -26.05 7.35
C ASP A 96 0.82 -26.36 8.52
N GLY A 97 -0.47 -26.55 8.23
CA GLY A 97 -1.51 -26.85 9.23
C GLY A 97 -2.00 -25.62 10.00
N LYS A 98 -1.72 -24.40 9.52
CA LYS A 98 -2.12 -23.15 10.15
C LYS A 98 -2.96 -22.30 9.20
N PRO A 99 -4.09 -21.74 9.67
CA PRO A 99 -4.90 -20.86 8.85
C PRO A 99 -4.16 -19.55 8.55
N PHE A 100 -4.20 -19.13 7.29
CA PHE A 100 -3.65 -17.88 6.80
C PHE A 100 -4.65 -17.22 5.84
N VAL A 101 -4.77 -15.90 5.88
CA VAL A 101 -5.71 -15.14 5.04
C VAL A 101 -4.98 -14.15 4.16
N VAL A 102 -5.33 -14.09 2.88
CA VAL A 102 -4.93 -13.00 1.99
C VAL A 102 -6.17 -12.24 1.54
N ASP A 103 -6.31 -11.01 1.99
CA ASP A 103 -7.36 -10.10 1.51
C ASP A 103 -6.81 -9.24 0.39
N VAL A 104 -7.32 -9.46 -0.82
CA VAL A 104 -7.10 -8.56 -1.95
C VAL A 104 -8.20 -7.51 -1.91
N ILE A 105 -7.85 -6.24 -1.73
CA ILE A 105 -8.80 -5.13 -1.57
C ILE A 105 -8.62 -4.08 -2.65
N ASP A 106 -9.63 -3.22 -2.81
CA ASP A 106 -9.53 -2.05 -3.68
C ASP A 106 -8.37 -1.14 -3.25
N SER A 107 -7.61 -0.65 -4.23
CA SER A 107 -6.39 0.13 -4.00
C SER A 107 -6.64 1.56 -3.50
N VAL A 108 -7.88 2.04 -3.60
CA VAL A 108 -8.25 3.46 -3.51
C VAL A 108 -9.33 3.70 -2.45
N ASP A 109 -10.29 2.79 -2.27
CA ASP A 109 -11.49 2.98 -1.44
C ASP A 109 -11.17 3.47 -0.03
N ASP A 110 -10.28 2.78 0.69
CA ASP A 110 -9.93 3.14 2.07
C ASP A 110 -9.23 4.49 2.18
N TYR A 111 -8.39 4.81 1.19
CA TYR A 111 -7.71 6.10 1.13
C TYR A 111 -8.69 7.24 0.81
N VAL A 112 -9.61 7.04 -0.14
CA VAL A 112 -10.65 8.02 -0.49
C VAL A 112 -11.63 8.22 0.64
N ALA A 113 -12.01 7.16 1.37
CA ALA A 113 -12.85 7.27 2.55
C ALA A 113 -12.21 8.19 3.60
N MET A 114 -10.92 7.97 3.90
CA MET A 114 -10.17 8.82 4.83
C MET A 114 -10.01 10.25 4.30
N MET A 115 -9.77 10.45 3.01
CA MET A 115 -9.73 11.80 2.43
C MET A 115 -11.06 12.56 2.57
N LYS A 116 -12.21 11.87 2.47
CA LYS A 116 -13.54 12.47 2.67
C LYS A 116 -13.82 12.85 4.13
N GLU A 117 -13.15 12.23 5.09
CA GLU A 117 -13.22 12.61 6.50
C GLU A 117 -12.43 13.89 6.79
N ILE A 118 -11.36 14.15 6.01
CA ILE A 118 -10.48 15.30 6.18
C ILE A 118 -10.96 16.52 5.38
N PHE A 119 -11.46 16.31 4.16
CA PHE A 119 -11.81 17.38 3.22
C PHE A 119 -13.28 17.38 2.87
N ASP A 120 -13.85 18.57 2.67
CA ASP A 120 -15.19 18.72 2.09
C ASP A 120 -15.15 18.49 0.57
N PHE A 121 -15.44 17.25 0.18
CA PHE A 121 -15.52 16.85 -1.22
C PHE A 121 -16.65 17.56 -1.98
N THR A 122 -17.69 18.04 -1.30
CA THR A 122 -18.78 18.80 -1.93
C THR A 122 -18.25 20.14 -2.43
N SER A 123 -17.52 20.85 -1.57
CA SER A 123 -16.89 22.13 -1.94
C SER A 123 -15.84 21.95 -3.04
N ILE A 124 -14.98 20.92 -2.96
CA ILE A 124 -14.00 20.61 -4.02
C ILE A 124 -14.71 20.32 -5.34
N LYS A 125 -15.77 19.51 -5.32
CA LYS A 125 -16.57 19.20 -6.51
C LYS A 125 -17.19 20.45 -7.12
N ALA A 126 -17.75 21.34 -6.30
CA ALA A 126 -18.33 22.60 -6.78
C ALA A 126 -17.28 23.52 -7.43
N LEU A 127 -16.05 23.56 -6.89
CA LEU A 127 -14.95 24.31 -7.50
C LEU A 127 -14.59 23.76 -8.88
N LEU A 128 -14.40 22.45 -8.99
CA LEU A 128 -13.99 21.79 -10.23
C LEU A 128 -15.10 21.82 -11.30
N GLN A 129 -16.37 21.70 -10.90
CA GLN A 129 -17.51 21.72 -11.82
C GLN A 129 -18.01 23.12 -12.16
N GLY A 130 -17.57 24.13 -11.40
CA GLY A 130 -18.13 25.48 -11.48
C GLY A 130 -19.55 25.56 -10.91
N THR A 131 -20.10 26.76 -10.94
CA THR A 131 -21.49 27.06 -10.53
C THR A 131 -22.14 27.97 -11.57
N ALA A 132 -23.43 28.29 -11.42
CA ALA A 132 -24.13 29.20 -12.33
C ALA A 132 -23.44 30.56 -12.53
N GLY A 133 -22.68 31.04 -11.53
CA GLY A 133 -21.93 32.31 -11.58
C GLY A 133 -20.41 32.16 -11.67
N ARG A 134 -19.87 30.93 -11.78
CA ARG A 134 -18.41 30.71 -11.82
C ARG A 134 -18.08 29.58 -12.80
N PRO A 135 -17.19 29.80 -13.78
CA PRO A 135 -16.78 28.73 -14.68
C PRO A 135 -16.05 27.60 -13.93
N LYS A 136 -16.00 26.42 -14.57
CA LYS A 136 -15.21 25.28 -14.13
C LYS A 136 -13.75 25.69 -13.91
N PHE A 137 -13.18 25.32 -12.77
CA PHE A 137 -11.75 25.48 -12.55
C PHE A 137 -11.00 24.38 -13.31
N GLN A 138 -10.13 24.80 -14.25
CA GLN A 138 -9.34 23.86 -15.05
C GLN A 138 -8.11 23.39 -14.27
N VAL A 139 -7.91 22.08 -14.21
CA VAL A 139 -6.77 21.45 -13.52
C VAL A 139 -6.13 20.46 -14.48
N LEU A 140 -4.80 20.48 -14.53
CA LEU A 140 -3.99 19.44 -15.15
C LEU A 140 -3.38 18.59 -14.04
N ILE A 141 -3.63 17.28 -14.07
CA ILE A 141 -3.04 16.31 -13.14
C ILE A 141 -2.21 15.35 -13.99
N ASP A 142 -0.90 15.29 -13.70
CA ASP A 142 0.01 14.33 -14.31
C ASP A 142 0.56 13.40 -13.22
N SER A 143 0.28 12.11 -13.36
CA SER A 143 0.76 11.07 -12.45
C SER A 143 2.01 10.35 -12.96
N LEU A 144 2.55 10.77 -14.12
CA LEU A 144 3.79 10.25 -14.70
C LEU A 144 3.81 8.71 -14.89
N ASN A 145 2.64 8.09 -15.09
CA ASN A 145 2.44 6.64 -15.17
C ASN A 145 2.87 5.85 -13.90
N GLY A 146 2.86 6.52 -12.73
CA GLY A 146 3.09 5.87 -11.43
C GLY A 146 1.85 5.27 -10.79
#